data_AF-A0A284VSU6-F1
#
_entry.id   AF-A0A284VSU6-F1
#
_cell.length_a   1.000
_cell.length_b   1.000
_cell.length_c   1.000
_cell.angle_alpha   90.00
_cell.angle_beta   90.00
_cell.angle_gamma   90.00
#
_symmetry.space_group_name_H-M   'P 1'
#
loop_
_entity.id
_entity.type
_entity.pdbx_description
1 polymer ?
#
loop_
_entity_poly.entity_id
_entity_poly.type
_entity_poly.pdbx_seq_one_letter_code
_entity_poly.pdbx_strand_id
1 'polypeptide(L)'
;MVIVGEVHLPVMEDTHNFTPSGKLRLFQKEFIDCVKYNKADVIQLIAPTGAGKTLCFEYLLHEGNKVLLVYPTNALIQSQMERFKKKGFNPIYISSKILSKKDTSAPKNYMD
;
A
#
# COMPACT_ATOMS: atom_id res chain seq x y z
N MET A 1 19.44 -27.57 20.21
CA MET A 1 19.01 -26.24 19.72
C MET A 1 19.40 -26.17 18.25
N VAL A 2 18.44 -26.24 17.34
CA VAL A 2 18.72 -26.16 15.89
C VAL A 2 18.75 -24.68 15.54
N ILE A 3 19.94 -24.15 15.24
CA ILE A 3 20.09 -22.82 14.67
C ILE A 3 19.75 -22.98 13.19
N VAL A 4 18.57 -22.51 12.80
CA VAL A 4 18.25 -22.32 11.38
C VAL A 4 19.07 -21.11 10.93
N GLY A 5 19.94 -21.30 9.94
CA GLY A 5 20.80 -20.23 9.42
C GLY A 5 20.02 -18.99 8.99
N GLU A 6 20.68 -17.83 8.97
CA GLU A 6 20.06 -16.58 8.53
C GLU A 6 19.49 -16.71 7.11
N VAL A 7 18.21 -16.38 6.96
CA VAL A 7 17.55 -16.36 5.64
C VAL A 7 17.66 -14.94 5.09
N HIS A 8 18.47 -14.76 4.07
CA HIS A 8 18.56 -13.49 3.35
C HIS A 8 17.53 -13.42 2.22
N LEU A 9 16.85 -12.27 2.12
CA LEU A 9 16.01 -11.99 0.96
C LEU A 9 16.92 -11.63 -0.23
N PRO A 10 16.76 -12.28 -1.39
CA PRO A 10 17.56 -11.96 -2.56
C PRO A 10 17.35 -10.50 -2.97
N VAL A 11 18.44 -9.84 -3.35
CA VAL A 11 18.47 -8.43 -3.77
C VAL A 11 18.96 -8.37 -5.21
N MET A 12 18.29 -7.56 -6.02
CA MET A 12 18.53 -7.34 -7.44
C MET A 12 18.79 -5.85 -7.69
N GLU A 13 19.45 -5.54 -8.79
CA GLU A 13 19.57 -4.16 -9.28
C GLU A 13 18.18 -3.59 -9.60
N ASP A 14 17.99 -2.34 -9.23
CA ASP A 14 16.75 -1.61 -9.48
C ASP A 14 16.73 -1.04 -10.90
N THR A 15 16.23 -1.84 -11.83
CA THR A 15 16.06 -1.44 -13.24
C THR A 15 14.95 -0.40 -13.45
N HIS A 16 14.22 -0.02 -12.39
CA HIS A 16 13.10 0.92 -12.46
C HIS A 16 13.46 2.29 -11.87
N ASN A 17 14.70 2.48 -11.39
CA ASN A 17 15.18 3.71 -10.75
C ASN A 17 14.24 4.19 -9.62
N PHE A 18 13.64 3.26 -8.89
CA PHE A 18 12.63 3.56 -7.88
C PHE A 18 13.21 3.82 -6.50
N THR A 19 14.38 3.23 -6.22
CA THR A 19 15.08 3.31 -4.94
C THR A 19 16.36 4.13 -5.05
N PRO A 20 16.68 4.98 -4.05
CA PRO A 20 17.95 5.72 -4.04
C PRO A 20 19.19 4.80 -3.99
N SER A 21 19.06 3.59 -3.43
CA SER A 21 20.15 2.62 -3.36
C SER A 21 20.44 1.90 -4.68
N GLY A 22 19.60 2.07 -5.70
CA GLY A 22 19.69 1.31 -6.95
C GLY A 22 19.43 -0.19 -6.76
N LYS A 23 18.78 -0.60 -5.66
CA LYS A 23 18.62 -2.01 -5.28
C LYS A 23 17.22 -2.29 -4.76
N LEU A 24 16.65 -3.40 -5.23
CA LEU A 24 15.34 -3.93 -4.81
C LEU A 24 15.48 -5.34 -4.28
N ARG A 25 14.67 -5.71 -3.29
CA ARG A 25 14.48 -7.13 -2.97
C ARG A 25 13.71 -7.80 -4.12
N LEU A 26 13.98 -9.07 -4.38
CA LEU A 26 13.40 -9.80 -5.51
C LEU A 26 11.87 -9.66 -5.57
N PHE A 27 11.18 -9.88 -4.44
CA PHE A 27 9.72 -9.76 -4.38
C PHE A 27 9.20 -8.34 -4.72
N GLN A 28 10.00 -7.30 -4.47
CA GLN A 28 9.63 -5.92 -4.80
C GLN A 28 9.74 -5.69 -6.31
N LYS A 29 10.81 -6.21 -6.92
CA LYS A 29 10.99 -6.18 -8.38
C LYS A 29 9.88 -6.96 -9.08
N GLU A 30 9.59 -8.17 -8.61
CA GLU A 30 8.52 -9.02 -9.16
C GLU A 30 7.16 -8.33 -9.09
N PHE A 31 6.85 -7.66 -7.96
CA PHE A 31 5.64 -6.85 -7.84
C PHE A 31 5.59 -5.72 -8.89
N ILE A 32 6.67 -4.93 -9.00
CA ILE A 32 6.75 -3.82 -9.94
C ILE A 32 6.57 -4.31 -11.39
N ASP A 33 7.25 -5.40 -11.75
CA ASP A 33 7.13 -6.01 -13.08
C ASP A 33 5.70 -6.50 -13.34
N CYS A 34 5.07 -7.16 -12.36
CA CYS A 34 3.69 -7.63 -12.49
C CYS A 34 2.71 -6.47 -12.74
N VAL A 35 2.84 -5.37 -12.00
CA VAL A 35 2.00 -4.17 -12.17
C VAL A 35 2.26 -3.52 -13.52
N LYS A 36 3.53 -3.25 -13.86
CA LYS A 36 3.91 -2.50 -15.06
C LYS A 36 3.49 -3.18 -16.36
N TYR A 37 3.54 -4.52 -16.38
CA TYR A 37 3.16 -5.31 -17.55
C TYR A 37 1.72 -5.85 -17.46
N ASN A 38 0.92 -5.36 -16.51
CA ASN A 38 -0.47 -5.77 -16.29
C ASN A 38 -0.68 -7.29 -16.28
N LYS A 39 0.21 -8.01 -15.58
CA LYS A 39 0.29 -9.48 -15.64
C LYS A 39 -0.70 -10.20 -14.72
N ALA A 40 -1.32 -9.50 -13.77
CA ALA A 40 -2.22 -10.09 -12.80
C ALA A 40 -3.16 -9.05 -12.16
N ASP A 41 -4.41 -9.45 -11.94
CA ASP A 41 -5.39 -8.68 -11.15
C ASP A 41 -5.18 -8.84 -9.64
N VAL A 42 -4.61 -9.98 -9.22
CA VAL A 42 -4.35 -10.32 -7.83
C VAL A 42 -2.89 -10.69 -7.65
N ILE A 43 -2.21 -10.00 -6.74
CA ILE A 43 -0.79 -10.24 -6.43
C ILE A 43 -0.66 -10.54 -4.93
N GLN A 44 -0.09 -11.71 -4.60
CA GLN A 44 0.23 -12.06 -3.22
C GLN A 44 1.66 -11.62 -2.88
N LEU A 45 1.78 -10.67 -1.94
CA LEU A 45 3.08 -10.19 -1.44
C LEU A 45 3.51 -10.97 -0.19
N ILE A 46 4.42 -11.93 -0.36
CA ILE A 46 4.97 -12.74 0.74
C ILE A 46 6.35 -12.22 1.13
N ALA A 47 6.48 -11.66 2.33
CA ALA A 47 7.77 -11.31 2.91
C ALA A 47 7.64 -11.19 4.45
N PRO A 48 8.75 -11.17 5.21
CA PRO A 48 8.71 -10.86 6.65
C PRO A 48 8.25 -9.44 6.98
N THR A 49 7.86 -9.20 8.23
CA THR A 49 7.65 -7.83 8.75
C THR A 49 8.96 -7.04 8.64
N GLY A 50 8.89 -5.75 8.31
CA GLY A 50 10.08 -4.91 8.11
C GLY A 50 10.80 -5.12 6.77
N ALA A 51 10.47 -6.17 6.00
CA ALA A 51 11.10 -6.44 4.71
C ALA A 51 10.73 -5.46 3.59
N GLY A 52 10.02 -4.37 3.88
CA GLY A 52 9.78 -3.29 2.91
C GLY A 52 8.61 -3.53 1.95
N LYS A 53 7.57 -4.29 2.34
CA LYS A 53 6.33 -4.42 1.55
C LYS A 53 5.67 -3.08 1.21
N THR A 54 5.76 -2.10 2.11
CA THR A 54 5.19 -0.76 1.88
C THR A 54 5.74 -0.08 0.63
N LEU A 55 6.98 -0.37 0.25
CA LEU A 55 7.62 0.17 -0.96
C LEU A 55 6.85 -0.19 -2.24
N CYS A 56 6.24 -1.36 -2.28
CA CYS A 56 5.41 -1.81 -3.41
C CYS A 56 4.16 -0.93 -3.59
N PHE A 57 3.52 -0.51 -2.49
CA PHE A 57 2.35 0.39 -2.58
C PHE A 57 2.76 1.84 -2.85
N GLU A 58 3.92 2.27 -2.34
CA GLU A 58 4.50 3.57 -2.70
C GLU A 58 4.76 3.66 -4.20
N TYR A 59 5.24 2.57 -4.84
CA TYR A 59 5.40 2.51 -6.29
C TYR A 59 4.09 2.79 -7.04
N LEU A 60 2.99 2.14 -6.64
CA LEU A 60 1.68 2.38 -7.25
C LEU A 60 1.26 3.86 -7.19
N LEU A 61 1.51 4.51 -6.04
CA LEU A 61 1.22 5.93 -5.85
C LEU A 61 2.07 6.82 -6.76
N HIS A 62 3.36 6.49 -6.93
CA HIS A 62 4.27 7.22 -7.82
C HIS A 62 3.89 7.08 -9.30
N GLU A 63 3.32 5.95 -9.70
CA GLU A 63 2.75 5.73 -11.03
C GLU A 63 1.40 6.45 -11.24
N GLY A 64 0.95 7.26 -10.27
CA GLY A 64 -0.28 8.05 -10.37
C GLY A 64 -1.57 7.27 -10.07
N ASN A 65 -1.47 6.04 -9.57
CA ASN A 65 -2.66 5.25 -9.22
C ASN A 65 -3.29 5.75 -7.92
N LYS A 66 -4.62 5.74 -7.86
CA LYS A 66 -5.36 5.85 -6.60
C LYS A 66 -5.34 4.50 -5.90
N VAL A 67 -4.76 4.42 -4.71
CA VAL A 67 -4.60 3.17 -3.96
C VAL A 67 -5.49 3.17 -2.73
N LEU A 68 -6.36 2.16 -2.60
CA LEU A 68 -7.09 1.87 -1.37
C LEU A 68 -6.29 0.87 -0.52
N LEU A 69 -5.83 1.31 0.64
CA LEU A 69 -5.11 0.45 1.59
C LEU A 69 -6.03 0.08 2.75
N VAL A 70 -6.25 -1.22 2.95
CA VAL A 70 -7.07 -1.74 4.03
C VAL A 70 -6.14 -2.35 5.07
N TYR A 71 -6.25 -1.87 6.31
CA TYR A 71 -5.48 -2.39 7.44
C TYR A 71 -6.43 -2.87 8.53
N PRO A 72 -6.08 -3.94 9.27
CA PRO A 72 -6.96 -4.55 10.26
C PRO A 72 -7.14 -3.70 11.53
N THR A 73 -6.24 -2.75 11.83
CA THR A 73 -6.29 -1.98 13.07
C THR A 73 -6.10 -0.49 12.85
N ASN A 74 -6.81 0.33 13.65
CA ASN A 74 -6.68 1.79 13.63
C ASN A 74 -5.24 2.24 13.91
N ALA A 75 -4.54 1.57 14.83
CA ALA A 75 -3.15 1.89 15.15
C ALA A 75 -2.23 1.73 13.93
N LEU A 76 -2.40 0.65 13.16
CA LEU A 76 -1.63 0.44 11.93
C LEU A 76 -1.99 1.48 10.87
N ILE A 77 -3.27 1.83 10.73
CA ILE A 77 -3.72 2.89 9.82
C ILE A 77 -3.02 4.22 10.17
N GLN A 78 -3.06 4.66 11.43
CA GLN A 78 -2.44 5.92 11.84
C GLN A 78 -0.93 5.92 11.60
N SER A 79 -0.24 4.83 11.93
CA SER A 79 1.19 4.68 11.68
C SER A 79 1.54 4.81 10.18
N GLN A 80 0.74 4.19 9.30
CA GLN A 80 0.97 4.29 7.85
C GLN A 80 0.61 5.68 7.32
N MET A 81 -0.44 6.33 7.83
CA MET A 81 -0.79 7.71 7.46
C MET A 81 0.35 8.68 7.76
N GLU A 82 0.93 8.62 8.96
CA GLU A 82 2.08 9.46 9.31
C GLU A 82 3.27 9.20 8.40
N ARG A 83 3.56 7.93 8.10
CA ARG A 83 4.63 7.55 7.18
C ARG A 83 4.42 8.13 5.78
N PHE A 84 3.20 8.03 5.23
CA PHE A 84 2.89 8.57 3.91
C PHE A 84 2.97 10.10 3.88
N LYS A 85 2.47 10.79 4.92
CA LYS A 85 2.61 12.25 5.06
C LYS A 85 4.06 12.69 5.11
N LYS A 86 4.92 11.99 5.86
CA LYS A 86 6.37 12.26 5.92
C LYS A 86 7.06 12.10 4.57
N LYS A 87 6.49 11.29 3.67
CA LYS A 87 6.96 11.11 2.29
C LYS A 87 6.31 12.06 1.28
N GLY A 88 5.51 13.02 1.73
CA GLY A 88 4.88 14.03 0.87
C GLY A 88 3.56 13.60 0.23
N PHE A 89 3.02 12.43 0.60
CA PHE A 89 1.70 12.00 0.12
C PHE A 89 0.56 12.63 0.96
N ASN A 90 -0.64 12.71 0.38
CA ASN A 90 -1.85 13.20 1.05
C ASN A 90 -2.86 12.04 1.30
N PRO A 91 -2.62 11.16 2.30
CA PRO A 91 -3.49 10.02 2.57
C PRO A 91 -4.81 10.46 3.23
N ILE A 92 -5.92 9.88 2.78
CA ILE A 92 -7.26 10.07 3.37
C ILE A 92 -7.62 8.83 4.19
N TYR A 93 -8.05 9.04 5.44
CA TYR A 93 -8.58 7.99 6.29
C TYR A 93 -10.08 7.83 6.03
N ILE A 94 -10.51 6.60 5.75
CA ILE A 94 -11.94 6.26 5.64
C ILE A 94 -12.32 5.45 6.88
N SER A 95 -13.33 5.92 7.60
CA SER A 95 -13.87 5.23 8.78
C SER A 95 -15.39 5.25 8.77
N SER A 96 -16.00 4.40 9.60
CA SER A 96 -17.46 4.37 9.76
C SER A 96 -18.06 5.74 10.08
N LYS A 97 -17.35 6.60 10.81
CA LYS A 97 -17.78 7.98 11.13
C LYS A 97 -17.90 8.88 9.89
N ILE A 98 -17.11 8.63 8.86
CA ILE A 98 -17.15 9.38 7.59
C ILE A 98 -18.25 8.82 6.70
N LEU A 99 -18.46 7.50 6.74
CA LEU A 99 -19.46 6.80 5.93
C LEU A 99 -20.88 6.89 6.50
N SER A 100 -21.06 7.27 7.77
CA SER A 100 -22.38 7.33 8.43
C SER A 100 -23.17 8.61 8.15
N LYS A 101 -22.65 9.58 7.39
CA LYS A 101 -23.44 10.70 6.88
C LYS A 101 -24.30 10.22 5.71
N LYS A 102 -25.45 9.66 6.02
CA LYS A 102 -26.55 9.49 5.07
C LYS A 102 -27.30 10.82 4.98
N ASP A 103 -27.54 11.30 3.76
CA ASP A 103 -28.33 12.49 3.46
C ASP A 103 -29.64 12.51 4.26
N THR A 104 -29.82 13.52 5.10
CA THR A 104 -31.12 13.92 5.66
C THR A 104 -31.88 14.87 4.72
N SER A 105 -31.42 15.01 3.47
CA SER A 105 -32.12 15.74 2.40
C SER A 105 -33.01 14.81 1.56
N ALA A 106 -33.73 13.88 2.21
CA ALA A 106 -34.90 13.29 1.55
C ALA A 106 -35.92 14.43 1.34
N PRO A 107 -36.40 14.71 0.12
CA PRO A 107 -37.42 15.72 -0.09
C PRO A 107 -38.64 15.37 0.77
N LYS A 108 -39.09 16.32 1.59
CA LYS A 108 -40.39 16.24 2.24
C LYS A 108 -41.42 16.05 1.13
N ASN A 109 -42.12 14.92 1.14
CA ASN A 109 -43.38 14.78 0.43
C ASN A 109 -44.27 15.96 0.83
N TYR A 110 -44.43 16.92 -0.08
CA TYR A 110 -45.61 17.76 -0.07
C TYR A 110 -46.72 16.87 -0.62
N MET A 111 -47.62 16.47 0.28
CA MET A 111 -48.94 16.05 -0.13
C MET A 111 -49.64 17.28 -0.69
N ASP A 112 -50.15 17.15 -1.91
CA ASP A 112 -51.42 17.72 -2.36
C ASP A 112 -52.13 16.63 -3.17
#